data_AF-A0A926MUE5-F1
#
_entry.id   AF-A0A926MUE5-F1
#
_cell.length_a   1.000
_cell.length_b   1.000
_cell.length_c   1.000
_cell.angle_alpha   90.00
_cell.angle_beta   90.00
_cell.angle_gamma   90.00
#
_symmetry.space_group_name_H-M   'P 1'
#
loop_
_entity.id
_entity.type
_entity.pdbx_description
1 polymer ?
#
loop_
_entity_poly.entity_id
_entity_poly.type
_entity_poly.pdbx_seq_one_letter_code
_entity_poly.pdbx_strand_id
1 'polypeptide(L)'
;MLKRLKKSYFLLISTFLILYFFFNLLSGQRGLISYFEKKDILNDLNNQESLLISQIKDLDFKNSLLSDNLDLDYIESMIRERFLFGKKNEQIYIIQEND
;
A
#
# COMPACT_ATOMS: atom_id res chain seq x y z
N MET A 1 35.69 37.68 -37.85
CA MET A 1 34.95 36.85 -36.87
C MET A 1 34.21 37.67 -35.82
N LEU A 2 34.89 38.56 -35.07
CA LEU A 2 34.29 39.41 -34.03
C LEU A 2 33.11 40.30 -34.49
N LYS A 3 33.14 40.85 -35.71
CA LYS A 3 32.00 41.62 -36.27
C LYS A 3 30.72 40.78 -36.46
N ARG A 4 30.82 39.47 -36.74
CA ARG A 4 29.66 38.58 -36.84
C ARG A 4 29.07 38.26 -35.46
N LEU A 5 29.92 38.03 -34.45
CA LEU A 5 29.50 37.83 -33.06
C LEU A 5 28.75 39.06 -32.51
N LYS A 6 29.24 40.27 -32.80
CA LYS A 6 28.58 41.52 -32.39
C LYS A 6 27.18 41.69 -33.01
N LYS A 7 26.94 41.12 -34.20
CA LYS A 7 25.63 41.17 -34.89
C LYS A 7 24.57 40.29 -34.22
N SER A 8 24.96 39.22 -33.52
CA SER A 8 24.06 38.26 -32.86
C SER A 8 24.16 38.31 -31.32
N TYR A 9 24.76 39.35 -30.75
CA TYR A 9 25.03 39.46 -29.31
C TYR A 9 23.76 39.33 -28.43
N PHE A 10 22.63 39.90 -28.87
CA PHE A 10 21.36 39.79 -28.16
C PHE A 10 20.86 38.32 -28.08
N LEU A 11 20.94 37.58 -29.19
CA LEU A 11 20.58 36.16 -29.23
C LEU A 11 21.49 35.33 -28.32
N LEU A 12 22.79 35.67 -28.28
CA LEU A 12 23.76 34.99 -27.44
C LEU A 12 23.41 35.17 -25.94
N ILE A 13 23.15 36.40 -25.50
CA ILE A 13 22.72 36.70 -24.12
C ILE A 13 21.42 35.98 -23.77
N SER A 14 20.44 35.99 -24.67
CA SER A 14 19.15 35.33 -24.45
C SER A 14 19.31 33.82 -24.30
N THR A 15 20.17 33.20 -25.11
CA THR A 15 20.46 31.77 -25.03
C THR A 15 21.10 31.40 -23.70
N PHE A 16 22.07 32.20 -23.21
CA PHE A 16 22.68 31.97 -21.90
C PHE A 16 21.68 32.14 -20.74
N LEU A 17 20.78 33.11 -20.85
CA LEU A 17 19.73 33.31 -19.85
C LEU A 17 18.77 32.11 -19.80
N ILE A 18 18.34 31.61 -20.97
CA ILE A 18 17.49 30.41 -21.07
C ILE A 18 18.21 29.19 -20.47
N LEU A 19 19.48 28.99 -20.80
CA LEU A 19 20.30 27.91 -20.24
C LEU A 19 20.40 27.99 -18.71
N TYR A 20 20.59 29.20 -18.16
CA TYR A 20 20.66 29.39 -16.71
C TYR A 20 19.37 28.95 -16.01
N PHE A 21 18.21 29.33 -16.53
CA PHE A 21 16.93 28.87 -15.98
C PHE A 21 16.72 27.37 -16.18
N PHE A 22 17.13 26.84 -17.33
CA PHE A 22 16.97 25.42 -17.65
C PHE A 22 17.77 24.53 -16.69
N PHE A 23 19.04 24.85 -16.44
CA PHE A 23 19.85 24.10 -15.48
C PHE A 23 19.30 24.23 -14.06
N ASN A 24 18.89 25.43 -13.62
CA ASN A 24 18.27 25.62 -12.31
C ASN A 24 16.94 24.87 -12.15
N LEU A 25 16.19 24.68 -13.24
CA LEU A 25 14.92 23.96 -13.23
C LEU A 25 15.13 22.44 -13.16
N LEU A 26 16.09 21.91 -13.93
CA LEU A 26 16.36 20.47 -13.97
C LEU A 26 17.08 19.98 -12.72
N SER A 27 18.00 20.79 -12.17
CA SER A 27 18.90 20.39 -11.10
C SER A 27 18.45 20.89 -9.72
N GLY A 28 19.12 20.38 -8.69
CA GLY A 28 18.88 20.75 -7.30
C GLY A 28 17.78 19.93 -6.61
N GLN A 29 17.66 20.09 -5.29
CA GLN A 29 16.72 19.33 -4.46
C GLN A 29 15.24 19.63 -4.74
N ARG A 30 14.96 20.76 -5.40
CA ARG A 30 13.63 21.17 -5.85
C ARG A 30 13.50 21.14 -7.38
N GLY A 31 14.52 20.62 -8.07
CA GLY A 31 14.51 20.47 -9.52
C GLY A 31 13.63 19.31 -9.96
N LEU A 32 13.41 19.24 -11.28
CA LEU A 32 12.56 18.24 -11.90
C LEU A 32 13.07 16.80 -11.67
N ILE A 33 14.38 16.56 -11.71
CA ILE A 33 14.95 15.22 -11.48
C ILE A 33 14.61 14.75 -10.07
N SER A 34 14.83 15.62 -9.07
CA SER A 34 14.55 15.29 -7.66
C SER A 34 13.04 15.10 -7.40
N TYR A 35 12.17 15.79 -8.14
CA TYR A 35 10.73 15.59 -8.05
C TYR A 35 10.32 14.16 -8.42
N PHE A 36 10.86 13.61 -9.52
CA PHE A 36 10.52 12.26 -9.95
C PHE A 36 11.00 11.21 -8.93
N GLU A 37 12.25 11.32 -8.45
CA GLU A 37 12.78 10.42 -7.42
C GLU A 37 11.93 10.43 -6.14
N LYS A 38 11.55 11.62 -5.66
CA LYS A 38 10.71 11.77 -4.45
C LYS A 38 9.31 11.22 -4.66
N LYS A 39 8.76 11.33 -5.87
CA LYS A 39 7.45 10.77 -6.22
C LYS A 39 7.47 9.24 -6.15
N ASP A 40 8.54 8.62 -6.65
CA ASP A 40 8.70 7.17 -6.59
C ASP A 40 8.86 6.68 -5.15
N ILE A 41 9.69 7.37 -4.35
CA ILE A 41 9.85 7.09 -2.91
C ILE A 41 8.51 7.22 -2.17
N LEU A 42 7.74 8.27 -2.45
CA LEU A 42 6.43 8.47 -1.84
C LEU A 42 5.47 7.32 -2.17
N ASN A 43 5.49 6.84 -3.42
CA ASN A 43 4.64 5.74 -3.83
C ASN A 43 5.01 4.43 -3.14
N ASP A 44 6.31 4.15 -3.01
CA ASP A 44 6.81 2.99 -2.26
C ASP A 44 6.40 3.04 -0.78
N LEU A 45 6.58 4.21 -0.14
CA LEU A 45 6.17 4.42 1.25
C LEU A 45 4.66 4.21 1.45
N ASN A 46 3.82 4.73 0.53
CA ASN A 46 2.37 4.52 0.61
C ASN A 46 1.98 3.03 0.48
N ASN A 47 2.68 2.28 -0.38
CA ASN A 47 2.44 0.84 -0.51
C ASN A 47 2.85 0.08 0.75
N GLN A 48 4.00 0.43 1.33
CA GLN A 48 4.47 -0.14 2.59
C GLN A 48 3.51 0.17 3.74
N GLU A 49 3.02 1.41 3.83
CA GLU A 49 2.03 1.82 4.82
C GLU A 49 0.75 0.98 4.69
N SER A 50 0.22 0.84 3.47
CA SER A 50 -0.98 0.03 3.22
C SER A 50 -0.79 -1.44 3.61
N LEU A 51 0.36 -2.03 3.30
CA LEU A 51 0.70 -3.39 3.69
C LEU A 51 0.76 -3.55 5.22
N LEU A 52 1.42 -2.62 5.91
CA LEU A 52 1.52 -2.62 7.37
C LEU A 52 0.15 -2.49 8.04
N ILE A 53 -0.70 -1.59 7.55
CA ILE A 53 -2.07 -1.44 8.04
C ILE A 53 -2.84 -2.76 7.88
N SER A 54 -2.70 -3.43 6.74
CA SER A 54 -3.35 -4.73 6.52
C SER A 54 -2.84 -5.81 7.49
N GLN A 55 -1.54 -5.81 7.78
CA GLN A 55 -0.94 -6.75 8.74
C GLN A 55 -1.42 -6.49 10.17
N ILE A 56 -1.47 -5.22 10.58
CA ILE A 56 -2.00 -4.81 11.89
C ILE A 56 -3.46 -5.26 12.02
N LYS A 57 -4.27 -5.02 11.00
CA LYS A 57 -5.68 -5.43 11.00
C LYS A 57 -5.86 -6.95 11.13
N ASP A 58 -5.03 -7.74 10.44
CA ASP A 58 -5.04 -9.21 10.55
C ASP A 58 -4.61 -9.68 11.95
N LEU A 59 -3.59 -9.04 12.54
CA LEU A 59 -3.15 -9.33 13.91
C LEU A 59 -4.19 -8.94 14.95
N ASP A 60 -4.82 -7.77 14.81
CA ASP A 60 -5.90 -7.33 15.70
C ASP A 60 -7.09 -8.29 15.62
N PHE A 61 -7.44 -8.75 14.42
CA PHE A 61 -8.47 -9.77 14.24
C PHE A 61 -8.09 -11.08 14.95
N LYS A 62 -6.88 -11.60 14.73
CA LYS A 62 -6.39 -12.81 15.42
C LYS A 62 -6.39 -12.64 16.94
N ASN A 63 -5.96 -11.49 17.44
CA ASN A 63 -5.97 -11.20 18.88
C ASN A 63 -7.40 -11.13 19.43
N SER A 64 -8.35 -10.58 18.67
CA SER A 64 -9.77 -10.59 19.08
C SER A 64 -10.32 -12.01 19.19
N LEU A 65 -9.92 -12.91 18.29
CA LEU A 65 -10.29 -14.33 18.34
C LEU A 65 -9.64 -15.09 19.50
N LEU A 66 -8.50 -14.62 20.01
CA LEU A 66 -7.82 -15.18 21.17
C LEU A 66 -8.29 -14.57 22.49
N SER A 67 -9.10 -13.50 22.45
CA SER A 67 -9.63 -12.87 23.67
C SER A 67 -10.63 -13.79 24.36
N ASP A 68 -10.68 -13.74 25.69
CA ASP A 68 -11.47 -14.67 26.52
C ASP A 68 -12.99 -14.49 26.40
N ASN A 69 -13.47 -13.55 25.58
CA ASN A 69 -14.89 -13.34 25.30
C ASN A 69 -15.38 -14.24 24.15
N LEU A 70 -15.05 -15.54 24.24
CA LEU A 70 -15.49 -16.55 23.29
C LEU A 70 -16.94 -16.95 23.62
N ASP A 71 -17.82 -16.86 22.64
CA ASP A 71 -19.15 -17.45 22.72
C ASP A 71 -19.02 -18.99 22.63
N LEU A 72 -18.91 -19.62 23.79
CA LEU A 72 -18.75 -21.07 23.92
C LEU A 72 -19.92 -21.83 23.27
N ASP A 73 -21.13 -21.27 23.30
CA ASP A 73 -22.32 -21.87 22.70
C ASP A 73 -22.22 -21.85 21.16
N TYR A 74 -21.70 -20.76 20.60
CA TYR A 74 -21.42 -20.67 19.16
C TYR A 74 -20.33 -21.65 18.72
N ILE A 75 -19.25 -21.81 19.49
CA ILE A 75 -18.18 -22.78 19.19
C ILE A 75 -18.70 -24.21 19.30
N GLU A 76 -19.47 -24.54 20.35
CA GLU A 76 -20.10 -25.84 20.49
C GLU A 76 -21.02 -26.15 19.30
N SER A 77 -21.82 -25.17 18.87
CA SER A 77 -22.70 -25.30 17.70
C SER A 77 -21.94 -25.62 16.41
N MET A 78 -20.85 -24.91 16.14
CA MET A 78 -19.99 -25.20 14.98
C MET A 78 -19.36 -26.59 15.05
N ILE A 79 -18.89 -27.02 16.23
CA ILE A 79 -18.27 -28.34 16.40
C ILE A 79 -19.31 -29.44 16.13
N ARG A 80 -20.54 -29.27 16.61
CA ARG A 80 -21.64 -30.21 16.38
C ARG A 80 -22.03 -30.29 14.90
N GLU A 81 -22.14 -29.14 14.22
CA GLU A 81 -22.48 -29.09 12.80
C GLU A 81 -21.39 -29.73 11.91
N ARG A 82 -20.12 -29.39 12.15
CA ARG A 82 -19.01 -29.83 11.28
C ARG A 82 -18.51 -31.23 11.56
N PHE A 83 -18.53 -31.66 12.82
CA PHE A 83 -17.92 -32.92 13.25
C PHE A 83 -18.94 -33.93 13.76
N LEU A 84 -20.25 -33.63 13.69
CA LEU A 84 -21.32 -34.49 14.21
C LEU A 84 -21.01 -34.94 15.65
N PHE A 85 -20.55 -34.00 16.48
CA PHE A 85 -20.11 -34.28 17.84
C PHE A 85 -21.29 -34.33 18.81
N GLY A 86 -21.27 -35.29 19.74
CA GLY A 86 -22.28 -35.45 20.79
C GLY A 86 -21.63 -35.56 22.17
N LYS A 87 -22.34 -35.11 23.21
CA LYS A 87 -21.91 -35.27 24.61
C LYS A 87 -22.13 -36.72 25.06
N LYS A 88 -21.45 -37.09 26.15
CA LYS A 88 -21.62 -38.41 26.78
C LYS A 88 -23.09 -38.63 27.12
N ASN A 89 -23.67 -39.72 26.60
CA ASN A 89 -25.09 -40.10 26.69
C ASN A 89 -26.07 -39.39 25.73
N GLU A 90 -25.59 -38.66 24.72
CA GLU A 90 -26.43 -38.18 23.61
C GLU A 90 -26.50 -39.22 22.47
N GLN A 91 -27.63 -39.29 21.77
CA GLN A 91 -27.80 -40.10 20.55
C GLN A 91 -27.92 -39.17 19.35
N ILE A 92 -27.12 -39.40 18.32
CA ILE A 92 -27.10 -38.60 17.09
C ILE A 92 -27.84 -39.37 16.00
N TYR A 93 -28.83 -38.74 15.40
CA TYR A 93 -29.59 -39.29 14.29
C TYR A 93 -29.20 -38.57 13.01
N ILE A 94 -28.72 -39.30 12.01
CA ILE A 94 -28.47 -38.78 10.67
C ILE A 94 -29.65 -39.21 9.81
N ILE A 95 -30.51 -38.26 9.44
CA ILE A 95 -31.65 -38.50 8.57
C ILE A 95 -31.17 -38.25 7.14
N GLN A 96 -31.22 -39.27 6.30
CA GLN A 96 -31.02 -39.14 4.86
C GLN A 96 -32.40 -39.12 4.21
N GLU A 97 -32.75 -38.02 3.53
CA GLU A 97 -33.89 -38.03 2.61
C GLU A 97 -33.48 -38.84 1.37
N ASN A 98 -34.15 -39.97 1.17
CA ASN A 98 -34.03 -40.76 -0.05
C ASN A 98 -35.06 -40.21 -1.04
N ASP A 99 -34.60 -39.43 -2.02
CA ASP A 99 -35.36 -39.18 -3.25
C ASP A 99 -35.43 -40.46 -4.11
#